data_AF-A0A7S1X7L4-F1
#
_entry.id   AF-A0A7S1X7L4-F1
#
_cell.length_a   1.000
_cell.length_b   1.000
_cell.length_c   1.000
_cell.angle_alpha   90.00
_cell.angle_beta   90.00
_cell.angle_gamma   90.00
#
_symmetry.space_group_name_H-M   'P 1'
#
loop_
_entity.id
_entity.type
_entity.pdbx_description
1 polymer ?
#
loop_
_entity_poly.entity_id
_entity_poly.type
_entity_poly.pdbx_seq_one_letter_code
_entity_poly.pdbx_strand_id
1 'polypeptide(L)'
;ASQRLLVLGDGDFSFSAGLVKRLPIGSGLLATSFDAHQDVVCKYGKKAESCLSQLQKARAVVAHGVDATKLDATLPATDAPLAFDAIIFNFPHTGTQKVHLNRQLLRGFFASAQRFLSPFGTVHVTIKTAPPYSGWDVPAQAAEEGLKLMRKVPFRFQDYPGYQHRTTEKDAVKFDAFEKRCVTFIFAPTKSEGSSSNATAPRAALQPTPAVASAPTQAEQGSEVATVAVRAGRAPRNKKLRLVMERKARLEASLREDGAREADSASPGRGESPRN
;
A
#
# COMPACT_ATOMS: atom_id res chain seq x y z
N ALA A 1 5.82 24.60 9.59
CA ALA A 1 4.98 23.48 10.06
C ALA A 1 5.55 22.19 9.49
N SER A 2 5.49 21.06 10.19
CA SER A 2 5.91 19.77 9.64
C SER A 2 4.92 19.33 8.58
N GLN A 3 5.40 19.12 7.34
CA GLN A 3 4.57 18.74 6.21
C GLN A 3 4.02 17.32 6.40
N ARG A 4 2.73 17.10 6.11
CA ARG A 4 2.09 15.78 6.13
C ARG A 4 1.86 15.27 4.71
N LEU A 5 2.36 14.08 4.41
CA LEU A 5 2.29 13.45 3.10
C LEU A 5 1.61 12.09 3.20
N LEU A 6 0.71 11.80 2.25
CA LEU A 6 0.15 10.48 2.03
C LEU A 6 0.65 9.95 0.69
N VAL A 7 1.29 8.79 0.68
CA VAL A 7 1.67 8.07 -0.55
C VAL A 7 0.78 6.86 -0.68
N LEU A 8 0.04 6.76 -1.78
CA LEU A 8 -0.88 5.68 -2.08
C LEU A 8 -0.28 4.71 -3.10
N GLY A 9 -0.52 3.41 -2.87
CA GLY A 9 -0.18 2.36 -3.84
C GLY A 9 1.33 2.19 -4.04
N ASP A 10 2.14 2.45 -3.02
CA ASP A 10 3.60 2.26 -3.06
C ASP A 10 3.96 0.78 -2.94
N GLY A 11 3.79 0.05 -4.06
CA GLY A 11 3.79 -1.42 -4.09
C GLY A 11 4.92 -2.10 -3.31
N ASP A 12 6.18 -1.71 -3.55
CA ASP A 12 7.36 -2.24 -2.84
C ASP A 12 7.97 -1.25 -1.84
N PHE A 13 7.28 -0.14 -1.56
CA PHE A 13 7.70 0.95 -0.68
C PHE A 13 9.01 1.67 -1.07
N SER A 14 9.57 1.38 -2.25
CA SER A 14 10.86 1.95 -2.64
C SER A 14 10.78 3.44 -2.97
N PHE A 15 9.61 3.95 -3.38
CA PHE A 15 9.42 5.39 -3.58
C PHE A 15 9.48 6.14 -2.24
N SER A 16 8.67 5.71 -1.27
CA SER A 16 8.61 6.30 0.07
C SER A 16 9.95 6.18 0.79
N ALA A 17 10.65 5.05 0.67
CA ALA A 17 11.98 4.87 1.23
C ALA A 17 13.01 5.83 0.60
N GLY A 18 12.91 6.08 -0.71
CA GLY A 18 13.71 7.11 -1.39
C GLY A 18 13.36 8.53 -0.92
N LEU A 19 12.08 8.81 -0.70
CA LEU A 19 11.57 10.11 -0.27
C LEU A 19 12.13 10.51 1.11
N VAL A 20 12.09 9.62 2.10
CA VAL A 20 12.59 9.88 3.46
C VAL A 20 14.11 10.04 3.54
N LYS A 21 14.87 9.59 2.53
CA LYS A 21 16.32 9.84 2.44
C LYS A 21 16.64 11.26 1.97
N ARG A 22 15.72 11.89 1.26
CA ARG A 22 15.93 13.18 0.59
C ARG A 22 15.33 14.33 1.38
N LEU A 23 14.25 14.07 2.10
CA LEU A 23 13.49 15.06 2.85
C LEU A 23 13.33 14.61 4.31
N PRO A 24 13.45 15.52 5.29
CA PRO A 24 13.23 15.22 6.71
C PRO A 24 11.72 15.15 7.03
N ILE A 25 10.98 14.30 6.32
CA ILE A 25 9.51 14.19 6.36
C ILE A 25 9.03 12.91 7.05
N GLY A 26 9.94 12.11 7.61
CA GLY A 26 9.64 10.77 8.11
C GLY A 26 8.43 10.72 9.03
N SER A 27 8.41 11.50 10.11
CA SER A 27 7.25 11.57 11.04
C SER A 27 5.97 12.19 10.46
N GLY A 28 6.05 12.81 9.29
CA GLY A 28 4.92 13.35 8.55
C GLY A 28 4.46 12.47 7.38
N LEU A 29 5.09 11.32 7.16
CA LEU A 29 4.79 10.44 6.03
C LEU A 29 3.90 9.27 6.44
N LEU A 30 2.76 9.12 5.76
CA LEU A 30 1.97 7.91 5.70
C LEU A 30 2.17 7.25 4.33
N ALA A 31 2.91 6.14 4.28
CA ALA A 31 3.12 5.35 3.08
C ALA A 31 2.17 4.15 3.05
N THR A 32 1.48 3.91 1.94
CA THR A 32 0.48 2.84 1.87
C THR A 32 0.60 1.95 0.65
N SER A 33 0.18 0.69 0.80
CA SER A 33 0.00 -0.25 -0.31
C SER A 33 -1.47 -0.71 -0.42
N PHE A 34 -1.91 -1.00 -1.64
CA PHE A 34 -3.20 -1.66 -1.88
C PHE A 34 -3.18 -3.13 -1.45
N ASP A 35 -2.06 -3.82 -1.71
CA ASP A 35 -1.86 -5.19 -1.27
C ASP A 35 -1.74 -5.27 0.26
N ALA A 36 -2.14 -6.41 0.84
CA ALA A 36 -1.87 -6.73 2.24
C ALA A 36 -0.36 -6.94 2.48
N HIS A 37 0.09 -6.76 3.73
CA HIS A 37 1.51 -6.89 4.09
C HIS A 37 2.14 -8.21 3.59
N GLN A 38 1.46 -9.33 3.83
CA GLN A 38 1.92 -10.66 3.39
C GLN A 38 2.07 -10.76 1.87
N ASP A 39 1.20 -10.12 1.10
CA ASP A 39 1.25 -10.12 -0.35
C ASP A 39 2.39 -9.24 -0.87
N VAL A 40 2.64 -8.10 -0.22
CA VAL A 40 3.81 -7.23 -0.50
C VAL A 40 5.11 -8.02 -0.28
N VAL A 41 5.27 -8.65 0.89
CA VAL A 41 6.48 -9.44 1.20
C VAL A 41 6.61 -10.62 0.25
N CYS A 42 5.52 -11.32 -0.08
CA CYS A 42 5.56 -12.43 -1.04
C CYS A 42 5.94 -11.97 -2.46
N LYS A 43 5.41 -10.83 -2.93
CA LYS A 43 5.66 -10.32 -4.29
C LYS A 43 7.07 -9.71 -4.45
N TYR A 44 7.58 -9.04 -3.42
CA TYR A 44 8.78 -8.19 -3.53
C TYR A 44 9.95 -8.65 -2.63
N GLY A 45 9.73 -9.60 -1.73
CA GLY A 45 10.74 -10.24 -0.89
C GLY A 45 11.57 -9.25 -0.07
N LYS A 46 12.87 -9.58 0.08
CA LYS A 46 13.86 -8.82 0.85
C LYS A 46 13.92 -7.33 0.50
N LYS A 47 13.56 -6.94 -0.73
CA LYS A 47 13.56 -5.54 -1.14
C LYS A 47 12.49 -4.74 -0.39
N ALA A 48 11.26 -5.24 -0.35
CA ALA A 48 10.18 -4.57 0.38
C ALA A 48 10.48 -4.54 1.88
N GLU A 49 10.96 -5.65 2.47
CA GLU A 49 11.36 -5.70 3.88
C GLU A 49 12.42 -4.65 4.23
N SER A 50 13.42 -4.45 3.35
CA SER A 50 14.42 -3.40 3.51
C SER A 50 13.82 -2.00 3.44
N CYS A 51 12.89 -1.75 2.51
CA CYS A 51 12.23 -0.45 2.37
C CYS A 51 11.34 -0.14 3.60
N LEU A 52 10.57 -1.13 4.07
CA LEU A 52 9.76 -1.03 5.28
C LEU A 52 10.61 -0.73 6.52
N SER A 53 11.75 -1.42 6.66
CA SER A 53 12.71 -1.16 7.74
C SER A 53 13.27 0.27 7.70
N GLN A 54 13.53 0.81 6.51
CA GLN A 54 14.00 2.20 6.34
C GLN A 54 12.91 3.21 6.74
N LEU A 55 11.66 2.96 6.36
CA LEU A 55 10.52 3.80 6.73
C LEU A 55 10.29 3.82 8.24
N GLN A 56 10.34 2.66 8.89
CA GLN A 56 10.23 2.57 10.35
C GLN A 56 11.34 3.34 11.06
N LYS A 57 12.60 3.22 10.60
CA LYS A 57 13.73 4.00 11.14
C LYS A 57 13.54 5.51 10.96
N ALA A 58 12.94 5.93 9.85
CA ALA A 58 12.58 7.32 9.59
C ALA A 58 11.34 7.78 10.39
N ARG A 59 10.69 6.90 11.17
CA ARG A 59 9.44 7.16 11.90
C ARG A 59 8.25 7.47 10.98
N ALA A 60 8.28 6.98 9.74
CA ALA A 60 7.13 7.01 8.85
C ALA A 60 6.11 5.96 9.27
N VAL A 61 4.83 6.28 9.07
CA VAL A 61 3.72 5.35 9.28
C VAL A 61 3.52 4.55 8.00
N VAL A 62 3.34 3.24 8.14
CA VAL A 62 3.04 2.34 7.03
C VAL A 62 1.66 1.70 7.23
N ALA A 63 0.85 1.69 6.19
CA ALA A 63 -0.44 0.98 6.17
C ALA A 63 -0.59 0.11 4.93
N HIS A 64 -1.29 -1.02 5.06
CA HIS A 64 -1.53 -1.97 3.98
C HIS A 64 -3.03 -2.15 3.76
N GLY A 65 -3.44 -2.65 2.58
CA GLY A 65 -4.86 -2.83 2.26
C GLY A 65 -5.60 -1.52 2.00
N VAL A 66 -4.89 -0.43 1.68
CA VAL A 66 -5.50 0.90 1.47
C VAL A 66 -6.00 1.02 0.04
N ASP A 67 -7.31 1.17 -0.12
CA ASP A 67 -7.97 1.43 -1.40
C ASP A 67 -8.05 2.93 -1.64
N ALA A 68 -7.27 3.41 -2.62
CA ALA A 68 -7.21 4.82 -2.99
C ALA A 68 -8.57 5.41 -3.40
N THR A 69 -9.56 4.58 -3.77
CA THR A 69 -10.92 5.02 -4.12
C THR A 69 -11.88 5.03 -2.93
N LYS A 70 -11.42 4.59 -1.76
CA LYS A 70 -12.21 4.43 -0.53
C LYS A 70 -11.38 4.76 0.72
N LEU A 71 -10.71 5.91 0.69
CA LEU A 71 -9.82 6.32 1.78
C LEU A 71 -10.55 6.44 3.12
N ASP A 72 -11.81 6.90 3.12
CA ASP A 72 -12.65 6.96 4.32
C ASP A 72 -12.84 5.61 5.03
N ALA A 73 -12.83 4.52 4.27
CA ALA A 73 -13.06 3.18 4.80
C ALA A 73 -11.76 2.40 5.03
N THR A 74 -10.64 2.83 4.45
CA THR A 74 -9.42 2.03 4.37
C THR A 74 -8.17 2.71 4.92
N LEU A 75 -8.19 4.03 5.14
CA LEU A 75 -7.13 4.66 5.92
C LEU A 75 -7.22 4.25 7.39
N PRO A 76 -6.08 4.18 8.10
CA PRO A 76 -6.07 3.92 9.53
C PRO A 76 -6.93 4.94 10.27
N ALA A 77 -7.78 4.46 11.19
CA ALA A 77 -8.52 5.33 12.09
C ALA A 77 -7.54 6.06 13.02
N THR A 78 -7.80 7.34 13.25
CA THR A 78 -7.02 8.19 14.16
C THR A 78 -7.95 9.05 14.99
N ASP A 79 -7.52 9.42 16.20
CA ASP A 79 -8.31 10.25 17.12
C ASP A 79 -8.54 11.67 16.59
N ALA A 80 -7.67 12.13 15.69
CA ALA A 80 -7.79 13.41 15.01
C ALA A 80 -8.07 13.21 13.52
N PRO A 81 -8.81 14.11 12.85
CA PRO A 81 -8.96 14.07 11.41
C PRO A 81 -7.61 14.09 10.67
N LEU A 82 -7.43 13.15 9.76
CA LEU A 82 -6.29 13.13 8.85
C LEU A 82 -6.43 14.24 7.81
N ALA A 83 -5.39 15.04 7.64
CA ALA A 83 -5.31 16.04 6.57
C ALA A 83 -3.87 16.20 6.06
N PHE A 84 -3.67 16.07 4.76
CA PHE A 84 -2.36 16.02 4.12
C PHE A 84 -2.10 17.24 3.25
N ASP A 85 -0.86 17.71 3.26
CA ASP A 85 -0.40 18.81 2.39
C ASP A 85 -0.15 18.31 0.96
N ALA A 86 0.17 17.03 0.81
CA ALA A 86 0.05 16.36 -0.48
C ALA A 86 -0.37 14.89 -0.35
N ILE A 87 -1.22 14.47 -1.28
CA ILE A 87 -1.61 13.07 -1.50
C ILE A 87 -1.03 12.66 -2.85
N ILE A 88 -0.15 11.65 -2.84
CA ILE A 88 0.65 11.22 -3.99
C ILE A 88 0.17 9.84 -4.42
N PHE A 89 -0.19 9.69 -5.70
CA PHE A 89 -0.50 8.40 -6.31
C PHE A 89 0.32 8.20 -7.58
N ASN A 90 1.41 7.44 -7.46
CA ASN A 90 2.34 7.24 -8.56
C ASN A 90 1.96 6.02 -9.39
N PHE A 91 1.85 6.22 -10.70
CA PHE A 91 1.53 5.20 -11.71
C PHE A 91 0.27 4.38 -11.37
N PRO A 92 -0.86 5.01 -11.00
CA PRO A 92 -2.09 4.30 -10.65
C PRO A 92 -2.56 3.42 -11.80
N HIS A 93 -2.89 2.17 -11.52
CA HIS A 93 -3.32 1.22 -12.55
C HIS A 93 -4.20 0.12 -11.94
N THR A 94 -5.25 -0.29 -12.66
CA THR A 94 -6.17 -1.37 -12.24
C THR A 94 -5.60 -2.78 -12.42
N GLY A 95 -4.32 -2.92 -12.78
CA GLY A 95 -3.75 -4.14 -13.34
C GLY A 95 -4.21 -4.51 -14.77
N THR A 96 -5.06 -3.71 -15.44
CA THR A 96 -5.45 -3.92 -16.86
C THR A 96 -5.27 -2.66 -17.70
N GLN A 97 -4.91 -2.76 -18.98
CA GLN A 97 -4.71 -1.60 -19.87
C GLN A 97 -6.03 -0.97 -20.38
N LYS A 98 -7.19 -1.38 -19.85
CA LYS A 98 -8.50 -0.89 -20.30
C LYS A 98 -8.70 0.57 -19.88
N VAL A 99 -8.75 1.46 -20.86
CA VAL A 99 -8.84 2.93 -20.67
C VAL A 99 -9.98 3.32 -19.72
N HIS A 100 -11.19 2.78 -19.90
CA HIS A 100 -12.34 3.13 -19.06
C HIS A 100 -12.15 2.73 -17.59
N LEU A 101 -11.50 1.58 -17.31
CA LEU A 101 -11.25 1.13 -15.94
C LEU A 101 -10.21 2.01 -15.24
N ASN A 102 -9.14 2.38 -15.94
CA ASN A 102 -8.12 3.25 -15.36
C ASN A 102 -8.62 4.70 -15.19
N ARG A 103 -9.50 5.18 -16.09
CA ARG A 103 -10.25 6.43 -15.91
C ARG A 103 -11.14 6.41 -14.67
N GLN A 104 -11.89 5.33 -14.47
CA GLN A 104 -12.74 5.16 -13.29
C GLN A 104 -11.91 5.10 -11.99
N LEU A 105 -10.76 4.41 -12.00
CA LEU A 105 -9.81 4.40 -10.89
C LEU A 105 -9.37 5.83 -10.52
N LEU A 106 -8.98 6.63 -11.53
CA LEU A 106 -8.55 8.00 -11.31
C LEU A 106 -9.68 8.87 -10.74
N ARG A 107 -10.89 8.81 -11.30
CA ARG A 107 -12.05 9.56 -10.76
C ARG A 107 -12.36 9.17 -9.31
N GLY A 108 -12.49 7.87 -9.04
CA GLY A 108 -12.76 7.39 -7.68
C GLY A 108 -11.68 7.83 -6.68
N PHE A 109 -10.42 7.84 -7.11
CA PHE A 109 -9.32 8.38 -6.31
C PHE A 109 -9.46 9.88 -6.07
N PHE A 110 -9.68 10.69 -7.11
CA PHE A 110 -9.80 12.14 -6.98
C PHE A 110 -10.98 12.54 -6.07
N ALA A 111 -12.12 11.86 -6.20
CA ALA A 111 -13.26 12.02 -5.31
C ALA A 111 -12.88 11.69 -3.86
N SER A 112 -12.25 10.53 -3.64
CA SER A 112 -11.90 10.07 -2.30
C SER A 112 -10.80 10.91 -1.63
N ALA A 113 -9.85 11.47 -2.37
CA ALA A 113 -8.69 12.18 -1.83
C ALA A 113 -9.02 13.56 -1.25
N GLN A 114 -10.03 14.25 -1.82
CA GLN A 114 -10.32 15.64 -1.47
C GLN A 114 -10.65 15.85 0.01
N ARG A 115 -11.33 14.88 0.64
CA ARG A 115 -11.71 14.93 2.06
C ARG A 115 -10.51 14.90 3.02
N PHE A 116 -9.35 14.47 2.53
CA PHE A 116 -8.13 14.30 3.29
C PHE A 116 -7.07 15.36 2.98
N LEU A 117 -7.42 16.42 2.24
CA LEU A 117 -6.50 17.52 1.99
C LEU A 117 -6.55 18.55 3.11
N SER A 118 -5.38 19.10 3.47
CA SER A 118 -5.31 20.33 4.27
C SER A 118 -5.87 21.53 3.46
N PRO A 119 -6.15 22.70 4.09
CA PRO A 119 -6.70 23.88 3.41
C PRO A 119 -5.93 24.39 2.17
N PHE A 120 -4.69 23.93 1.97
CA PHE A 120 -3.87 24.21 0.77
C PHE A 120 -3.23 22.93 0.21
N GLY A 121 -3.79 21.78 0.56
CA GLY A 121 -3.31 20.47 0.16
C GLY A 121 -3.43 20.27 -1.35
N THR A 122 -2.54 19.44 -1.89
CA THR A 122 -2.51 19.14 -3.33
C THR A 122 -2.54 17.65 -3.62
N VAL A 123 -3.13 17.27 -4.75
CA VAL A 123 -3.11 15.89 -5.24
C VAL A 123 -2.07 15.76 -6.35
N HIS A 124 -1.20 14.76 -6.24
CA HIS A 124 -0.10 14.52 -7.16
C HIS A 124 -0.30 13.17 -7.83
N VAL A 125 -0.45 13.15 -9.15
CA VAL A 125 -0.55 11.92 -9.93
C VAL A 125 0.60 11.85 -10.91
N THR A 126 1.44 10.83 -10.78
CA THR A 126 2.52 10.57 -11.73
C THR A 126 2.09 9.50 -12.72
N ILE A 127 2.28 9.75 -14.01
CA ILE A 127 1.95 8.77 -15.05
C ILE A 127 2.86 8.91 -16.27
N LYS A 128 2.93 7.85 -17.08
CA LYS A 128 3.52 7.90 -18.42
C LYS A 128 2.65 8.76 -19.35
N THR A 129 3.26 9.51 -20.26
CA THR A 129 2.59 10.43 -21.19
C THR A 129 2.41 9.84 -22.59
N ALA A 130 2.91 8.63 -22.85
CA ALA A 130 2.68 7.91 -24.10
C ALA A 130 1.46 6.98 -24.01
N PRO A 131 0.87 6.57 -25.16
CA PRO A 131 -0.16 5.56 -25.19
C PRO A 131 0.26 4.24 -24.50
N PRO A 132 -0.69 3.50 -23.89
CA PRO A 132 -2.11 3.84 -23.76
C PRO A 132 -2.42 4.84 -22.62
N TYR A 133 -1.43 5.20 -21.81
CA TYR A 133 -1.59 6.03 -20.61
C TYR A 133 -2.08 7.45 -20.92
N SER A 134 -1.64 8.03 -22.04
CA SER A 134 -2.15 9.32 -22.52
C SER A 134 -3.67 9.33 -22.71
N GLY A 135 -4.25 8.20 -23.14
CA GLY A 135 -5.69 8.05 -23.34
C GLY A 135 -6.51 8.03 -22.06
N TRP A 136 -5.88 7.94 -20.88
CA TRP A 136 -6.60 8.01 -19.61
C TRP A 136 -6.97 9.44 -19.24
N ASP A 137 -6.26 10.44 -19.78
CA ASP A 137 -6.54 11.86 -19.61
C ASP A 137 -6.72 12.28 -18.14
N VAL A 138 -5.63 12.14 -17.36
CA VAL A 138 -5.60 12.45 -15.93
C VAL A 138 -6.18 13.85 -15.61
N PRO A 139 -5.85 14.93 -16.36
CA PRO A 139 -6.44 16.24 -16.11
C PRO A 139 -7.96 16.28 -16.26
N ALA A 140 -8.53 15.64 -17.29
CA ALA A 140 -9.98 15.57 -17.45
C ALA A 140 -10.64 14.83 -16.27
N GLN A 141 -10.04 13.72 -15.82
CA GLN A 141 -10.61 12.95 -14.71
C GLN A 141 -10.55 13.72 -13.37
N ALA A 142 -9.52 14.56 -13.16
CA ALA A 142 -9.44 15.43 -12.00
C ALA A 142 -10.46 16.58 -12.06
N ALA A 143 -10.67 17.15 -13.25
CA ALA A 143 -11.61 18.24 -13.46
C ALA A 143 -13.07 17.81 -13.25
N GLU A 144 -13.43 16.59 -13.68
CA GLU A 144 -14.76 15.99 -13.40
C GLU A 144 -15.05 15.91 -11.90
N GLU A 145 -14.03 15.77 -11.06
CA GLU A 145 -14.13 15.70 -9.60
C GLU A 145 -13.87 17.05 -8.90
N GLY A 146 -13.85 18.16 -9.65
CA GLY A 146 -13.70 19.50 -9.06
C GLY A 146 -12.27 19.90 -8.67
N LEU A 147 -11.24 19.24 -9.22
CA LEU A 147 -9.85 19.66 -9.05
C LEU A 147 -9.30 20.40 -10.28
N LYS A 148 -8.53 21.45 -10.04
CA LYS A 148 -7.84 22.22 -11.08
C LYS A 148 -6.38 21.79 -11.19
N LEU A 149 -5.92 21.58 -12.42
CA LEU A 149 -4.50 21.36 -12.70
C LEU A 149 -3.72 22.65 -12.43
N MET A 150 -2.74 22.57 -11.54
CA MET A 150 -1.88 23.69 -11.15
C MET A 150 -0.55 23.69 -11.89
N ARG A 151 0.08 22.51 -12.00
CA ARG A 151 1.40 22.37 -12.64
C ARG A 151 1.60 20.95 -13.16
N LYS A 152 2.50 20.84 -14.14
CA LYS A 152 3.05 19.58 -14.65
C LYS A 152 4.55 19.63 -14.42
N VAL A 153 5.11 18.63 -13.72
CA VAL A 153 6.55 18.54 -13.47
C VAL A 153 7.09 17.21 -14.01
N PRO A 154 8.26 17.19 -14.66
CA PRO A 154 8.90 15.94 -15.06
C PRO A 154 9.20 15.08 -13.82
N PHE A 155 8.80 13.81 -13.85
CA PHE A 155 9.14 12.89 -12.77
C PHE A 155 10.52 12.27 -13.03
N ARG A 156 11.47 12.52 -12.13
CA ARG A 156 12.85 12.03 -12.24
C ARG A 156 13.07 10.91 -11.23
N PHE A 157 13.23 9.68 -11.72
CA PHE A 157 13.46 8.51 -10.87
C PHE A 157 14.68 8.67 -9.95
N GLN A 158 15.71 9.35 -10.44
CA GLN A 158 16.97 9.61 -9.73
C GLN A 158 16.79 10.47 -8.47
N ASP A 159 15.69 11.25 -8.38
CA ASP A 159 15.42 12.07 -7.21
C ASP A 159 15.06 11.23 -5.98
N TYR A 160 14.79 9.93 -6.15
CA TYR A 160 14.36 8.99 -5.11
C TYR A 160 15.35 7.81 -5.00
N PRO A 161 16.39 7.92 -4.15
CA PRO A 161 17.44 6.90 -4.05
C PRO A 161 16.92 5.51 -3.70
N GLY A 162 17.11 4.56 -4.62
CA GLY A 162 16.67 3.17 -4.49
C GLY A 162 15.29 2.87 -5.09
N TYR A 163 14.56 3.89 -5.55
CA TYR A 163 13.28 3.71 -6.24
C TYR A 163 13.48 2.94 -7.55
N GLN A 164 12.62 1.96 -7.80
CA GLN A 164 12.56 1.27 -9.09
C GLN A 164 11.11 1.20 -9.55
N HIS A 165 10.83 1.77 -10.72
CA HIS A 165 9.54 1.57 -11.36
C HIS A 165 9.38 0.08 -11.71
N ARG A 166 8.25 -0.49 -11.31
CA ARG A 166 7.87 -1.87 -11.65
C ARG A 166 6.54 -1.85 -12.38
N THR A 167 6.47 -2.60 -13.47
CA THR A 167 5.24 -2.82 -14.22
C THR A 167 4.47 -3.99 -13.61
N THR A 168 3.15 -3.92 -13.65
CA THR A 168 2.25 -5.01 -13.21
C THR A 168 2.30 -6.24 -14.11
N GLU A 169 2.84 -6.12 -15.32
CA GLU A 169 2.97 -7.21 -16.28
C GLU A 169 4.42 -7.66 -16.39
N LYS A 170 4.65 -8.98 -16.32
CA LYS A 170 5.97 -9.61 -16.37
C LYS A 170 6.65 -9.47 -17.73
N ASP A 171 5.85 -9.40 -18.79
CA ASP A 171 6.31 -9.29 -20.18
C ASP A 171 6.26 -7.85 -20.71
N ALA A 172 6.00 -6.87 -19.84
CA ALA A 172 6.04 -5.48 -20.24
C ALA A 172 7.45 -5.14 -20.73
N VAL A 173 7.53 -4.53 -21.92
CA VAL A 173 8.78 -4.01 -22.47
C VAL A 173 9.46 -3.17 -21.39
N LYS A 174 10.74 -3.49 -21.10
CA LYS A 174 11.52 -2.76 -20.12
C LYS A 174 11.47 -1.29 -20.48
N PHE A 175 10.94 -0.49 -19.56
CA PHE A 175 10.80 0.94 -19.73
C PHE A 175 12.19 1.57 -19.82
N ASP A 176 12.48 2.26 -20.92
CA ASP A 176 13.72 3.01 -21.04
C ASP A 176 13.62 4.25 -20.13
N ALA A 177 14.43 4.24 -19.07
CA ALA A 177 14.47 5.31 -18.07
C ALA A 177 14.95 6.66 -18.66
N PHE A 178 15.53 6.68 -19.87
CA PHE A 178 15.96 7.90 -20.55
C PHE A 178 14.82 8.67 -21.24
N GLU A 179 13.66 8.06 -21.46
CA GLU A 179 12.69 8.64 -22.38
C GLU A 179 11.90 9.87 -21.88
N LYS A 180 12.12 10.38 -20.65
CA LYS A 180 11.44 11.60 -20.15
C LYS A 180 9.89 11.57 -20.29
N ARG A 181 9.28 10.39 -20.37
CA ARG A 181 7.82 10.22 -20.61
C ARG A 181 7.00 10.16 -19.33
N CYS A 182 7.53 10.53 -18.17
CA CYS A 182 6.77 10.50 -16.91
C CYS A 182 6.57 11.91 -16.39
N VAL A 183 5.33 12.28 -16.13
CA VAL A 183 4.95 13.59 -15.61
C VAL A 183 4.14 13.41 -14.35
N THR A 184 4.45 14.20 -13.33
CA THR A 184 3.59 14.41 -12.17
C THR A 184 2.69 15.61 -12.45
N PHE A 185 1.39 15.34 -12.50
CA PHE A 185 0.34 16.34 -12.53
C PHE A 185 0.00 16.71 -11.09
N ILE A 186 -0.07 18.00 -10.80
CA ILE A 186 -0.36 18.50 -9.45
C ILE A 186 -1.63 19.32 -9.50
N PHE A 187 -2.59 18.93 -8.69
CA PHE A 187 -3.94 19.46 -8.65
C PHE A 187 -4.26 20.08 -7.30
N ALA A 188 -5.13 21.08 -7.30
CA ALA A 188 -5.71 21.65 -6.09
C ALA A 188 -7.25 21.65 -6.22
N PRO A 189 -8.00 21.54 -5.11
CA PRO A 189 -9.45 21.72 -5.15
C PRO A 189 -9.82 23.06 -5.76
N THR A 190 -10.85 23.07 -6.61
CA THR A 190 -11.48 24.34 -7.01
C THR A 190 -12.18 24.90 -5.77
N LYS A 191 -11.96 26.18 -5.45
CA LYS A 191 -12.72 26.82 -4.38
C LYS A 191 -14.19 26.81 -4.81
N SER A 192 -15.06 26.13 -4.05
CA SER A 192 -16.48 26.41 -4.17
C SER A 192 -16.70 27.82 -3.64
N GLU A 193 -17.14 28.75 -4.48
CA GLU A 193 -17.74 29.97 -3.97
C GLU A 193 -19.00 29.56 -3.21
N GLY A 194 -18.94 29.56 -1.88
CA GLY A 194 -20.07 29.32 -1.00
C GLY A 194 -20.02 28.02 -0.20
N SER A 195 -19.34 28.05 0.94
CA SER A 195 -19.84 27.50 2.22
C SER A 195 -18.84 27.86 3.32
N SER A 196 -19.14 28.93 4.05
CA SER A 196 -18.47 29.22 5.31
C SER A 196 -18.97 28.22 6.35
N SER A 197 -18.11 27.29 6.79
CA SER A 197 -18.27 26.67 8.10
C SER A 197 -16.91 26.62 8.79
N ASN A 198 -16.79 27.40 9.86
CA ASN A 198 -15.66 27.44 10.78
C ASN A 198 -15.32 26.04 11.29
N ALA A 199 -14.05 25.63 11.16
CA ALA A 199 -13.49 24.55 11.96
C ALA A 199 -12.06 24.95 12.38
N THR A 200 -11.96 25.49 13.60
CA THR A 200 -10.71 25.72 14.31
C THR A 200 -10.11 24.36 14.69
N ALA A 201 -8.89 24.07 14.22
CA ALA A 201 -8.17 22.85 14.59
C ALA A 201 -7.05 23.18 15.60
N PRO A 202 -6.97 22.51 16.78
CA PRO A 202 -5.74 22.48 17.54
C PRO A 202 -4.83 21.36 17.01
N ARG A 203 -3.55 21.70 16.86
CA ARG A 203 -2.46 20.87 16.36
C ARG A 203 -1.83 20.10 17.52
N ALA A 204 -1.89 18.76 17.50
CA ALA A 204 -1.10 17.90 18.38
C ALA A 204 -0.13 17.04 17.57
N ALA A 205 1.11 16.96 18.04
CA ALA A 205 2.16 16.14 17.45
C ALA A 205 1.97 14.66 17.84
N LEU A 206 2.17 13.76 16.88
CA LEU A 206 2.17 12.31 17.11
C LEU A 206 3.28 11.94 18.11
N GLN A 207 2.90 11.38 19.25
CA GLN A 207 3.79 10.63 20.14
C GLN A 207 3.28 9.19 20.29
N PRO A 208 4.16 8.19 20.38
CA PRO A 208 3.76 6.81 20.63
C PRO A 208 3.45 6.60 22.11
N THR A 209 2.25 6.10 22.44
CA THR A 209 1.88 5.67 23.80
C THR A 209 1.88 4.14 23.92
N PRO A 210 2.22 3.59 25.11
CA PRO A 210 2.25 2.16 25.38
C PRO A 210 0.89 1.63 25.87
N ALA A 211 0.66 0.33 25.68
CA ALA A 211 -0.53 -0.39 26.13
C ALA A 211 -0.56 -0.57 27.67
N VAL A 212 -1.72 -0.33 28.29
CA VAL A 212 -1.98 -0.63 29.72
C VAL A 212 -3.37 -1.28 29.89
N ALA A 213 -3.41 -2.16 30.89
CA ALA A 213 -4.27 -3.30 31.14
C ALA A 213 -5.59 -3.05 31.90
N SER A 214 -6.39 -4.11 32.04
CA SER A 214 -7.31 -4.31 33.18
C SER A 214 -7.54 -5.81 33.46
N ALA A 215 -7.44 -6.19 34.74
CA ALA A 215 -7.74 -7.49 35.38
C ALA A 215 -8.87 -7.28 36.44
N PRO A 216 -9.39 -8.26 37.22
CA PRO A 216 -8.97 -9.67 37.42
C PRO A 216 -10.13 -10.70 37.41
N THR A 217 -9.84 -12.01 37.51
CA THR A 217 -10.44 -13.04 38.43
C THR A 217 -9.79 -14.43 38.13
N GLN A 218 -9.96 -15.39 39.06
CA GLN A 218 -9.05 -16.43 39.53
C GLN A 218 -8.79 -17.68 38.64
N ALA A 219 -7.72 -18.37 39.06
CA ALA A 219 -7.06 -19.61 38.63
C ALA A 219 -7.92 -20.74 38.01
N GLU A 220 -7.43 -21.31 36.91
CA GLU A 220 -6.92 -22.70 36.84
C GLU A 220 -6.12 -22.94 35.54
N GLN A 221 -5.26 -23.97 35.56
CA GLN A 221 -4.16 -24.24 34.65
C GLN A 221 -4.61 -24.86 33.31
N GLY A 222 -4.00 -24.45 32.20
CA GLY A 222 -4.11 -25.13 30.89
C GLY A 222 -3.59 -24.25 29.75
N SER A 223 -2.43 -24.60 29.19
CA SER A 223 -1.80 -23.92 28.06
C SER A 223 -2.52 -24.28 26.75
N GLU A 224 -3.22 -23.33 26.11
CA GLU A 224 -3.69 -23.46 24.73
C GLU A 224 -3.65 -22.11 23.99
N VAL A 225 -3.17 -22.14 22.75
CA VAL A 225 -2.91 -20.98 21.88
C VAL A 225 -4.22 -20.50 21.26
N ALA A 226 -4.74 -19.35 21.67
CA ALA A 226 -5.98 -18.79 21.13
C ALA A 226 -5.76 -18.14 19.76
N THR A 227 -6.36 -18.75 18.73
CA THR A 227 -6.46 -18.23 17.37
C THR A 227 -7.72 -17.36 17.27
N VAL A 228 -7.61 -16.08 16.92
CA VAL A 228 -8.80 -15.23 16.68
C VAL A 228 -9.32 -15.48 15.26
N ALA A 229 -10.50 -16.08 15.17
CA ALA A 229 -11.18 -16.35 13.90
C ALA A 229 -11.64 -15.06 13.22
N VAL A 230 -11.03 -14.75 12.07
CA VAL A 230 -11.54 -13.73 11.15
C VAL A 230 -12.60 -14.38 10.26
N ARG A 231 -13.80 -13.79 10.24
CA ARG A 231 -14.91 -14.17 9.34
C ARG A 231 -14.41 -14.38 7.91
N ALA A 232 -14.82 -15.48 7.31
CA ALA A 232 -14.50 -15.85 5.93
C ALA A 232 -14.73 -14.69 4.95
N GLY A 233 -13.63 -14.14 4.45
CA GLY A 233 -13.63 -13.14 3.39
C GLY A 233 -14.20 -13.72 2.11
N ARG A 234 -15.04 -12.95 1.44
CA ARG A 234 -15.66 -13.32 0.17
C ARG A 234 -14.60 -13.63 -0.89
N ALA A 235 -14.80 -14.72 -1.64
CA ALA A 235 -13.86 -15.23 -2.63
C ALA A 235 -13.41 -14.15 -3.65
N PRO A 236 -12.13 -14.16 -4.08
CA PRO A 236 -11.58 -13.16 -4.99
C PRO A 236 -12.29 -13.19 -6.36
N ARG A 237 -12.80 -12.03 -6.81
CA ARG A 237 -13.48 -11.87 -8.12
C ARG A 237 -12.53 -11.97 -9.32
N ASN A 238 -11.22 -12.03 -9.11
CA ASN A 238 -10.22 -12.14 -10.17
C ASN A 238 -9.84 -13.62 -10.42
N LYS A 239 -10.30 -14.16 -11.57
CA LYS A 239 -10.07 -15.56 -11.99
C LYS A 239 -8.58 -15.95 -11.99
N LYS A 240 -7.68 -15.01 -12.28
CA LYS A 240 -6.22 -15.25 -12.31
C LYS A 240 -5.63 -15.37 -10.90
N LEU A 241 -6.10 -14.54 -9.96
CA LEU A 241 -5.67 -14.61 -8.56
C LEU A 241 -6.19 -15.88 -7.88
N ARG A 242 -7.41 -16.31 -8.21
CA ARG A 242 -7.97 -17.57 -7.73
C ARG A 242 -7.15 -18.77 -8.19
N LEU A 243 -6.75 -18.79 -9.46
CA LEU A 243 -5.92 -19.86 -10.02
C LEU A 243 -4.52 -19.94 -9.37
N VAL A 244 -3.92 -18.78 -9.04
CA VAL A 244 -2.62 -18.72 -8.35
C VAL A 244 -2.75 -19.24 -6.91
N MET A 245 -3.81 -18.85 -6.20
CA MET A 245 -4.11 -19.35 -4.85
C MET A 245 -4.37 -20.87 -4.85
N GLU A 246 -5.15 -21.37 -5.81
CA GLU A 246 -5.43 -22.81 -5.97
C GLU A 246 -4.15 -23.61 -6.30
N ARG A 247 -3.23 -23.06 -7.12
CA ARG A 247 -1.93 -23.70 -7.38
C ARG A 247 -1.04 -23.70 -6.14
N LYS A 248 -1.01 -22.60 -5.38
CA LYS A 248 -0.23 -22.51 -4.14
C LYS A 248 -0.72 -23.53 -3.10
N ALA A 249 -2.04 -23.62 -2.90
CA ALA A 249 -2.64 -24.57 -1.95
C ALA A 249 -2.36 -26.04 -2.33
N ARG A 250 -2.36 -26.38 -3.62
CA ARG A 250 -1.98 -27.73 -4.08
C ARG A 250 -0.50 -28.04 -3.84
N LEU A 251 0.37 -27.05 -4.04
CA LEU A 251 1.80 -27.22 -3.79
C LEU A 251 2.08 -27.42 -2.29
N GLU A 252 1.42 -26.64 -1.43
CA GLU A 252 1.52 -26.76 0.02
C GLU A 252 0.94 -28.10 0.54
N ALA A 253 -0.12 -28.62 -0.09
CA ALA A 253 -0.65 -29.95 0.22
C ALA A 253 0.32 -31.07 -0.19
N SER A 254 0.90 -31.00 -1.39
CA SER A 254 1.89 -31.97 -1.87
C SER A 254 3.12 -32.01 -0.96
N LEU A 255 3.64 -30.85 -0.53
CA LEU A 255 4.78 -30.76 0.37
C LEU A 255 4.49 -31.32 1.77
N ARG A 256 3.23 -31.30 2.22
CA ARG A 256 2.81 -31.93 3.49
C ARG A 256 2.68 -33.44 3.38
N GLU A 257 2.22 -33.96 2.24
CA GLU A 257 2.13 -35.40 1.99
C GLU A 257 3.52 -36.04 1.85
N ASP A 258 4.45 -35.35 1.20
CA ASP A 258 5.84 -35.83 1.05
C ASP A 258 6.58 -35.84 2.39
N GLY A 259 6.39 -34.81 3.23
CA GLY A 259 6.95 -34.77 4.59
C GLY A 259 6.35 -35.82 5.55
N ALA A 260 5.09 -36.22 5.35
CA ALA A 260 4.46 -37.29 6.12
C ALA A 260 4.97 -38.69 5.73
N ARG A 261 5.36 -38.90 4.46
CA ARG A 261 5.92 -40.17 3.98
C ARG A 261 7.36 -40.39 4.43
N GLU A 262 8.18 -39.34 4.54
CA GLU A 262 9.54 -39.48 5.08
C GLU A 262 9.54 -39.83 6.57
N ALA A 263 8.60 -39.29 7.36
CA ALA A 263 8.49 -39.57 8.79
C ALA A 263 8.11 -41.02 9.12
N ASP A 264 7.37 -41.70 8.24
CA ASP A 264 6.92 -43.09 8.44
C ASP A 264 8.00 -44.13 8.06
N SER A 265 9.04 -43.70 7.33
CA SER A 265 10.18 -44.57 6.94
C SER A 265 11.31 -44.64 7.96
N ALA A 266 11.26 -43.82 9.02
CA ALA A 266 12.30 -43.71 10.04
C ALA A 266 11.85 -44.29 11.40
N SER A 267 11.52 -45.58 11.45
CA SER A 267 11.43 -46.34 12.70
C SER A 267 12.64 -47.29 12.83
N PRO A 268 13.51 -47.16 13.85
CA PRO A 268 14.62 -48.09 14.03
C PRO A 268 14.11 -49.40 14.63
N GLY A 269 14.42 -50.51 13.94
CA GLY A 269 14.14 -51.87 14.40
C GLY A 269 14.74 -52.14 15.77
N ARG A 270 13.94 -52.73 16.67
CA ARG A 270 14.38 -53.23 17.97
C ARG A 270 15.42 -54.33 17.77
N GLY A 271 16.64 -54.07 18.23
CA GLY A 271 17.68 -55.08 18.37
C GLY A 271 17.30 -56.11 19.45
N GLU A 272 17.42 -57.38 19.08
CA GLU A 272 17.34 -58.53 19.96
C GLU A 272 18.44 -58.50 21.02
N SER A 273 18.10 -58.89 22.25
CA SER A 273 19.08 -59.25 23.30
C SER A 273 19.34 -60.75 23.24
N PRO A 274 20.59 -61.23 23.34
CA PRO A 274 20.85 -62.66 23.38
C PRO A 274 20.63 -63.22 24.80
N ARG A 275 20.06 -64.43 24.87
CA ARG A 275 20.20 -65.33 26.02
C ARG A 275 21.11 -66.50 25.64
N ASN A 276 22.00 -66.80 26.59
CA ASN A 276 22.99 -67.87 26.71
C ASN A 276 24.31 -67.68 25.98
#